data_AF-A0A5J4UMM6-F1
#
_entry.id   AF-A0A5J4UMM6-F1
#
_cell.length_a   1.000
_cell.length_b   1.000
_cell.length_c   1.000
_cell.angle_alpha   90.00
_cell.angle_beta   90.00
_cell.angle_gamma   90.00
#
_symmetry.space_group_name_H-M   'P 1'
#
loop_
_entity.id
_entity.type
_entity.pdbx_description
1 polymer ?
#
loop_
_entity_poly.entity_id
_entity_poly.type
_entity_poly.pdbx_seq_one_letter_code
_entity_poly.pdbx_strand_id
1 'polypeptide(L)'
;MTFVDKYIADKESTQDKMSRVSYEKQRQGYEAIINYPRYLINDQLTVWDTKLDREVNPQSKNSRSGGLIGRYIRLNDINGKRCDLFFSYLVAKQFIPNEDINKNKIFHSDNDLENDTVDNLLQKK
;
A
#
# COMPACT_ATOMS: atom_id res chain seq x y z
N MET A 1 -30.98 -22.53 -34.63
CA MET A 1 -30.17 -22.80 -33.43
C MET A 1 -28.78 -23.23 -33.91
N THR A 2 -27.87 -22.27 -34.01
CA THR A 2 -26.55 -22.45 -34.67
C THR A 2 -25.48 -22.84 -33.65
N PHE A 3 -24.60 -23.76 -34.04
CA PHE A 3 -23.49 -24.36 -33.27
C PHE A 3 -22.41 -23.38 -32.75
N VAL A 4 -22.64 -22.07 -32.80
CA VAL A 4 -21.62 -21.03 -32.55
C VAL A 4 -21.62 -20.57 -31.09
N ASP A 5 -22.76 -20.65 -30.39
CA ASP A 5 -22.90 -20.16 -29.02
C ASP A 5 -22.21 -21.03 -27.94
N LYS A 6 -21.73 -22.23 -28.29
CA LYS A 6 -21.06 -23.13 -27.33
C LYS A 6 -19.54 -22.92 -27.23
N TYR A 7 -18.94 -22.11 -28.11
CA TYR A 7 -17.49 -21.90 -28.18
C TYR A 7 -16.97 -20.59 -27.57
N ILE A 8 -17.85 -19.70 -27.11
CA ILE A 8 -17.46 -18.43 -26.50
C ILE A 8 -17.18 -18.59 -24.99
N ALA A 9 -17.70 -19.64 -24.35
CA ALA A 9 -17.58 -19.85 -22.90
C ALA A 9 -16.27 -20.53 -22.43
N ASP A 10 -15.44 -21.05 -23.34
CA ASP A 10 -14.29 -21.91 -22.98
C ASP A 10 -12.93 -21.35 -23.44
N LYS A 11 -12.85 -20.05 -23.74
CA LYS A 11 -11.58 -19.39 -24.12
C LYS A 11 -11.03 -18.44 -23.05
N GLU A 12 -11.28 -18.71 -21.78
CA GLU A 12 -10.32 -18.26 -20.76
C GLU A 12 -9.13 -19.23 -20.82
N SER A 13 -8.18 -18.89 -21.71
CA SER A 13 -6.98 -19.68 -22.00
C SER A 13 -6.33 -20.15 -20.70
N THR A 14 -5.88 -21.41 -20.66
CA THR A 14 -5.11 -21.97 -19.55
C THR A 14 -3.91 -21.09 -19.18
N GLN A 15 -3.40 -20.31 -20.14
CA GLN A 15 -2.35 -19.32 -19.93
C GLN A 15 -2.85 -18.09 -19.16
N ASP A 16 -4.08 -17.62 -19.40
CA ASP A 16 -4.72 -16.54 -18.63
C ASP A 16 -4.97 -16.99 -17.18
N LYS A 17 -5.44 -18.24 -17.00
CA LYS A 17 -5.60 -18.87 -15.68
C LYS A 17 -4.26 -19.04 -14.95
N MET A 18 -3.21 -19.54 -15.60
CA MET A 18 -1.88 -19.65 -14.99
C MET A 18 -1.24 -18.29 -14.69
N SER A 19 -1.46 -17.29 -15.55
CA SER A 19 -0.99 -15.92 -15.33
C SER A 19 -1.68 -15.32 -14.10
N ARG A 20 -3.00 -15.49 -14.00
CA ARG A 20 -3.81 -15.02 -12.87
C ARG A 20 -3.44 -15.71 -11.56
N VAL A 21 -3.26 -17.02 -11.56
CA VAL A 21 -2.80 -17.81 -10.40
C VAL A 21 -1.38 -17.41 -9.98
N SER A 22 -0.50 -17.08 -10.94
CA SER A 22 0.85 -16.59 -10.65
C SER A 22 0.84 -15.17 -10.09
N TYR A 23 -0.02 -14.30 -10.63
CA TYR A 23 -0.25 -12.94 -10.14
C TYR A 23 -0.83 -12.93 -8.71
N GLU A 24 -1.79 -13.79 -8.43
CA GLU A 24 -2.40 -13.92 -7.11
C GLU A 24 -1.41 -14.53 -6.09
N LYS A 25 -0.58 -15.50 -6.50
CA LYS A 25 0.51 -16.02 -5.66
C LYS A 25 1.60 -14.99 -5.37
N GLN A 26 1.97 -14.14 -6.34
CA GLN A 26 2.97 -13.09 -6.12
C GLN A 26 2.50 -12.02 -5.13
N ARG A 27 1.19 -11.86 -4.96
CA ARG A 27 0.59 -10.88 -4.04
C ARG A 27 -0.01 -11.53 -2.80
N GLN A 28 0.34 -12.79 -2.53
CA GLN A 28 -0.02 -13.44 -1.27
C GLN A 28 0.67 -12.71 -0.11
N GLY A 29 -0.10 -12.28 0.89
CA GLY A 29 0.41 -11.46 2.02
C GLY A 29 0.31 -9.95 1.81
N TYR A 30 -0.18 -9.50 0.65
CA TYR A 30 -0.53 -8.10 0.44
C TYR A 30 -1.99 -7.84 0.83
N GLU A 31 -2.22 -6.72 1.49
CA GLU A 31 -3.53 -6.23 1.88
C GLU A 31 -3.82 -4.87 1.26
N ALA A 32 -5.09 -4.56 0.99
CA ALA A 32 -5.47 -3.25 0.47
C ALA A 32 -5.25 -2.15 1.51
N ILE A 33 -4.67 -1.03 1.07
CA ILE A 33 -4.44 0.12 1.93
C ILE A 33 -5.76 0.85 2.17
N ILE A 34 -6.10 1.08 3.44
CA ILE A 34 -7.33 1.79 3.84
C ILE A 34 -7.36 3.19 3.20
N ASN A 35 -8.47 3.54 2.54
CA ASN A 35 -8.69 4.78 1.76
C ASN A 35 -7.85 4.93 0.47
N TYR A 36 -7.05 3.93 0.12
CA TYR A 36 -6.21 3.91 -1.08
C TYR A 36 -6.35 2.57 -1.81
N PRO A 37 -7.56 2.19 -2.30
CA PRO A 37 -7.89 0.83 -2.74
C PRO A 37 -7.10 0.33 -3.96
N ARG A 38 -6.44 1.24 -4.68
CA ARG A 38 -5.53 0.91 -5.78
C ARG A 38 -4.20 0.34 -5.31
N TYR A 39 -3.85 0.56 -4.05
CA TYR A 39 -2.56 0.21 -3.50
C TYR A 39 -2.70 -0.93 -2.51
N LEU A 40 -1.70 -1.79 -2.52
CA LEU A 40 -1.57 -2.87 -1.57
C LEU A 40 -0.32 -2.66 -0.72
N ILE A 41 -0.30 -3.21 0.49
CA ILE A 41 0.85 -3.23 1.39
C ILE A 41 0.99 -4.61 2.03
N ASN A 42 2.21 -5.09 2.23
CA ASN A 42 2.49 -6.34 2.94
C ASN A 42 3.10 -6.09 4.33
N ASP A 43 3.36 -7.17 5.07
CA ASP A 43 4.03 -7.18 6.38
C ASP A 43 5.45 -6.61 6.35
N GLN A 44 6.12 -6.68 5.19
CA GLN A 44 7.44 -6.09 4.95
C GLN A 44 7.39 -4.58 4.63
N LEU A 45 6.19 -3.98 4.68
CA LEU A 45 5.95 -2.57 4.36
C LEU A 45 6.28 -2.19 2.91
N THR A 46 6.25 -3.16 2.00
CA THR A 46 6.33 -2.94 0.56
C THR A 46 4.98 -2.50 0.03
N VAL A 47 4.93 -1.39 -0.71
CA VAL A 47 3.69 -0.87 -1.30
C VAL A 47 3.65 -1.15 -2.79
N TRP A 48 2.54 -1.71 -3.27
CA TRP A 48 2.33 -2.07 -4.67
C TRP A 48 1.20 -1.26 -5.30
N ASP A 49 1.42 -0.70 -6.50
CA ASP A 49 0.38 -0.08 -7.31
C ASP A 49 -0.24 -1.11 -8.25
N THR A 50 -1.47 -1.53 -7.99
CA THR A 50 -2.15 -2.57 -8.78
C THR A 50 -2.47 -2.16 -10.21
N LYS A 51 -2.56 -0.86 -10.50
CA LYS A 51 -2.90 -0.34 -11.83
C LYS A 51 -1.66 -0.19 -12.71
N LEU A 52 -0.52 0.19 -12.13
CA LEU A 52 0.74 0.33 -12.86
C LEU A 52 1.63 -0.91 -12.76
N ASP A 53 1.21 -1.90 -11.97
CA ASP A 53 1.91 -3.14 -11.69
C ASP A 53 3.38 -2.91 -11.30
N ARG A 54 3.58 -2.08 -10.28
CA ARG A 54 4.91 -1.74 -9.78
C ARG A 54 4.92 -1.38 -8.31
N GLU A 55 6.08 -1.54 -7.69
CA GLU A 55 6.35 -1.07 -6.35
C GLU A 55 6.38 0.47 -6.27
N VAL A 56 5.93 1.01 -5.14
CA VAL A 56 5.92 2.44 -4.83
C VAL A 56 6.78 2.65 -3.59
N ASN A 57 7.98 3.16 -3.81
CA ASN A 57 8.93 3.37 -2.74
C ASN A 57 8.72 4.70 -2.02
N PRO A 58 8.60 4.70 -0.68
CA PRO A 58 8.64 5.94 0.09
C PRO A 58 10.00 6.63 -0.09
N GLN A 59 9.98 7.96 -0.09
CA GLN A 59 11.15 8.82 -0.32
C GLN A 59 11.43 9.64 0.93
N SER A 60 12.70 9.75 1.31
CA SER A 60 13.14 10.64 2.39
C SER A 60 12.76 12.08 2.06
N LYS A 61 12.27 12.82 3.07
CA LYS A 61 11.91 14.21 2.94
C LYS A 61 12.57 15.04 4.02
N ASN A 62 13.13 16.16 3.57
CA ASN A 62 13.77 17.13 4.43
C ASN A 62 12.85 18.33 4.64
N SER A 63 13.02 19.00 5.78
CA SER A 63 12.48 20.32 6.04
C SER A 63 13.13 21.35 5.12
N ARG A 64 12.57 22.57 5.09
CA ARG A 64 13.21 23.71 4.41
C ARG A 64 14.61 24.04 4.97
N SER A 65 14.88 23.69 6.23
CA SER A 65 16.19 23.88 6.86
C SER A 65 17.16 22.72 6.63
N GLY A 66 16.77 21.70 5.85
CA GLY A 66 17.62 20.57 5.48
C GLY A 66 17.62 19.40 6.46
N GLY A 67 16.95 19.52 7.61
CA GLY A 67 16.80 18.41 8.55
C GLY A 67 15.82 17.36 8.04
N LEU A 68 16.13 16.07 8.21
CA LEU A 68 15.22 14.97 7.89
C LEU A 68 13.93 15.14 8.72
N ILE A 69 12.77 15.04 8.06
CA ILE A 69 11.45 15.06 8.72
C ILE A 69 10.70 13.74 8.56
N GLY A 70 11.31 12.76 7.89
CA GLY A 70 10.79 11.41 7.68
C GLY A 70 10.57 11.07 6.22
N ARG A 71 9.94 9.92 5.97
CA ARG A 71 9.67 9.43 4.60
C ARG A 71 8.24 9.71 4.16
N TYR A 72 8.06 9.95 2.87
CA TYR A 72 6.76 10.19 2.26
C TYR A 72 6.51 9.26 1.10
N ILE A 73 5.25 8.87 0.94
CA ILE A 73 4.78 8.09 -0.19
C ILE A 73 3.68 8.86 -0.92
N ARG A 74 3.70 8.76 -2.26
CA ARG A 74 2.73 9.42 -3.13
C ARG A 74 1.71 8.41 -3.64
N LEU A 75 0.46 8.55 -3.19
CA LEU A 75 -0.64 7.66 -3.54
C LEU A 75 -1.81 8.45 -4.13
N ASN A 76 -2.68 7.75 -4.88
CA ASN A 76 -3.96 8.30 -5.31
C ASN A 76 -5.07 7.83 -4.36
N ASP A 77 -5.84 8.76 -3.81
CA ASP A 77 -7.00 8.46 -2.96
C ASP A 77 -8.13 7.76 -3.73
N ILE A 78 -9.22 7.44 -3.02
CA ILE A 78 -10.46 6.88 -3.61
C ILE A 78 -11.04 7.70 -4.76
N ASN A 79 -10.78 9.02 -4.81
CA ASN A 79 -11.26 9.92 -5.85
C ASN A 79 -10.26 10.07 -7.01
N GLY A 80 -9.11 9.38 -6.94
CA GLY A 80 -8.02 9.51 -7.90
C GLY A 80 -7.15 10.76 -7.71
N LYS A 81 -7.31 11.51 -6.62
CA LYS A 81 -6.48 12.67 -6.29
C LYS A 81 -5.14 12.19 -5.73
N ARG A 82 -4.05 12.76 -6.25
CA ARG A 82 -2.69 12.54 -5.73
C ARG A 82 -2.52 13.20 -4.37
N CYS A 83 -2.05 12.42 -3.41
CA CYS A 83 -1.75 12.84 -2.05
C CYS A 83 -0.34 12.39 -1.69
N ASP A 84 0.43 13.31 -1.11
CA ASP A 84 1.72 13.00 -0.47
C ASP A 84 1.46 12.86 1.03
N LEU A 85 1.72 11.68 1.57
CA LEU A 85 1.51 11.38 2.98
C LEU A 85 2.78 10.79 3.59
N PHE A 86 2.96 10.98 4.90
CA PHE A 86 4.05 10.36 5.64
C PHE A 86 3.88 8.83 5.60
N PHE A 87 4.99 8.13 5.39
CA PHE A 87 4.96 6.67 5.30
C PHE A 87 4.66 6.05 6.67
N SER A 88 5.27 6.54 7.75
CA SER A 88 4.90 6.21 9.13
C SER A 88 3.41 6.33 9.40
N TYR A 89 2.76 7.35 8.84
CA TYR A 89 1.30 7.54 8.97
C TYR A 89 0.49 6.46 8.32
N LEU A 90 0.88 6.04 7.11
CA LEU A 90 0.23 4.96 6.41
C LEU A 90 0.39 3.63 7.18
N VAL A 91 1.62 3.31 7.60
CA VAL A 91 1.93 2.07 8.31
C VAL A 91 1.16 2.00 9.62
N ALA A 92 1.20 3.06 10.43
CA ALA A 92 0.49 3.11 11.70
C ALA A 92 -1.02 2.97 11.52
N LYS A 93 -1.61 3.58 10.49
CA LYS A 93 -3.05 3.44 10.23
C LYS A 93 -3.45 2.04 9.75
N GLN A 94 -2.57 1.35 9.04
CA GLN A 94 -2.87 0.02 8.51
C GLN A 94 -2.71 -1.06 9.58
N PHE A 95 -1.60 -1.03 10.32
CA PHE A 95 -1.18 -2.15 11.16
C PHE A 95 -1.34 -1.91 12.67
N ILE A 96 -1.42 -0.65 13.12
CA ILE A 96 -1.58 -0.34 14.54
C ILE A 96 -3.04 0.03 14.78
N PRO A 97 -3.81 -0.80 15.49
CA PRO A 97 -5.20 -0.50 15.79
C PRO A 97 -5.26 0.81 16.58
N ASN A 98 -5.91 1.83 16.00
CA ASN A 98 -6.06 3.12 16.64
C ASN A 98 -7.30 3.10 17.53
N GLU A 99 -7.11 2.97 18.83
CA GLU A 99 -8.20 3.01 19.82
C GLU A 99 -8.83 4.40 19.97
N ASP A 100 -8.14 5.46 19.53
CA ASP A 100 -8.59 6.85 19.68
C ASP A 100 -8.59 7.56 18.31
N ILE A 101 -9.77 7.77 17.74
CA ILE A 101 -9.98 8.44 16.44
C ILE A 101 -9.32 9.84 16.37
N ASN A 102 -9.08 10.48 17.52
CA ASN A 102 -8.43 11.79 17.62
C ASN A 102 -6.89 11.73 17.71
N LYS A 103 -6.28 10.57 17.93
CA LYS A 103 -4.83 10.39 17.93
C LYS A 103 -4.34 10.26 16.50
N ASN A 104 -3.63 11.28 16.02
CA ASN A 104 -2.99 11.28 14.70
C ASN A 104 -1.48 11.50 14.77
N LYS A 105 -0.90 11.64 15.98
CA LYS A 105 0.53 11.91 16.13
C LYS A 105 1.29 10.61 16.32
N ILE A 106 2.24 10.38 15.42
CA ILE A 106 3.06 9.18 15.36
C ILE A 106 4.49 9.56 15.73
N PHE A 107 5.11 8.70 16.52
CA PHE A 107 6.46 8.86 17.02
C PHE A 107 7.28 7.61 16.70
N HIS A 108 8.53 7.81 16.34
CA HIS A 108 9.53 6.76 16.20
C HIS A 108 10.25 6.59 17.54
N SER A 109 10.25 5.38 18.09
CA SER A 109 10.77 5.10 19.44
C SER A 109 12.29 5.27 19.52
N ASP A 110 12.99 4.96 18.43
CA ASP A 110 14.43 5.13 18.25
C ASP A 110 14.85 6.54 17.80
N ASN A 111 13.89 7.45 17.60
CA ASN A 111 14.07 8.76 16.95
C ASN A 111 14.62 8.71 15.51
N ASP A 112 14.67 7.53 14.88
CA ASP A 112 15.02 7.38 13.48
C ASP A 112 13.77 7.51 12.61
N LEU A 113 13.66 8.65 11.92
CA LEU A 113 12.50 8.99 11.09
C LEU A 113 12.45 8.19 9.77
N GLU A 114 13.44 7.34 9.48
CA GLU A 114 13.43 6.41 8.35
C GLU A 114 13.01 4.99 8.75
N ASN A 115 13.02 4.67 10.05
CA ASN A 115 12.62 3.37 10.56
C ASN A 115 11.11 3.28 10.80
N ASP A 116 10.35 3.08 9.72
CA ASP A 116 8.88 3.00 9.80
C ASP A 116 8.34 1.61 10.19
N THR A 117 9.14 0.76 10.85
CA THR A 117 8.68 -0.56 11.32
C THR A 117 7.53 -0.44 12.32
N VAL A 118 6.57 -1.35 12.26
CA VAL A 118 5.35 -1.31 13.11
C VAL A 118 5.72 -1.24 14.60
N ASP A 119 6.70 -2.03 15.05
CA ASP A 119 7.17 -2.04 16.44
C ASP A 119 7.86 -0.74 16.87
N ASN A 120 8.40 0.03 15.93
CA ASN A 120 9.06 1.30 16.23
C ASN A 120 8.06 2.47 16.33
N LEU A 121 6.89 2.34 15.72
CA LEU A 121 5.89 3.40 15.64
C LEU A 121 4.95 3.39 16.85
N LEU A 122 4.84 4.53 17.52
CA LEU A 122 3.94 4.75 18.65
C LEU A 122 2.91 5.83 18.36
N GLN A 123 1.65 5.55 18.64
CA GLN A 123 0.57 6.55 18.64
C GLN A 123 0.40 7.11 20.05
N LYS A 124 0.76 8.39 20.29
CA LYS A 124 0.61 9.04 21.62
C LYS A 124 -0.53 10.06 21.65
N LYS A 125 -1.10 10.22 22.84
CA LYS A 125 -2.14 11.19 23.22
C LYS A 125 -1.57 12.61 23.37
#